data_AF-A0A6L9JPA6-F1
#
_entry.id   AF-A0A6L9JPA6-F1
#
_cell.length_a   1.000
_cell.length_b   1.000
_cell.length_c   1.000
_cell.angle_alpha   90.00
_cell.angle_beta   90.00
_cell.angle_gamma   90.00
#
_symmetry.space_group_name_H-M   'P 1'
#
loop_
_entity.id
_entity.type
_entity.pdbx_description
1 polymer ?
#
loop_
_entity_poly.entity_id
_entity_poly.type
_entity_poly.pdbx_seq_one_letter_code
_entity_poly.pdbx_strand_id
1 'polypeptide(L)'
;MAKEQMDRTTLDLFANERRPGRPKTNPLSRDEQLRVNKRNQLRRDKVRGLRRVELKINADAVDALNFLAQQRNISRSELIEQILLAQLAESNTTT
;
A
#
# COMPACT_ATOMS: atom_id res chain seq x y z
N MET A 1 1.08 -4.92 37.89
CA MET A 1 1.10 -6.01 36.89
C MET A 1 1.71 -7.22 37.56
N ALA A 2 0.95 -8.31 37.72
CA ALA A 2 1.50 -9.55 38.25
C ALA A 2 2.45 -10.15 37.19
N LYS A 3 3.74 -10.24 37.50
CA LYS A 3 4.70 -10.97 36.67
C LYS A 3 4.54 -12.44 36.99
N GLU A 4 4.20 -13.23 35.98
CA GLU A 4 4.05 -14.68 36.10
C GLU A 4 5.42 -15.29 36.40
N GLN A 5 5.55 -15.96 37.54
CA GLN A 5 6.75 -16.71 37.92
C GLN A 5 6.70 -18.04 37.15
N MET A 6 7.48 -18.14 36.07
CA MET A 6 7.64 -19.39 35.33
C MET A 6 8.51 -20.34 36.17
N ASP A 7 7.92 -21.42 36.69
CA ASP A 7 8.68 -22.51 37.27
C ASP A 7 9.56 -23.14 36.18
N ARG A 8 10.87 -23.23 36.44
CA ARG A 8 11.88 -23.72 35.49
C ARG A 8 12.14 -25.21 35.60
N THR A 9 11.60 -25.86 36.64
CA THR A 9 11.88 -27.27 36.97
C THR A 9 10.83 -28.24 36.46
N THR A 10 9.60 -27.76 36.27
CA THR A 10 8.47 -28.57 35.77
C THR A 10 8.36 -28.44 34.24
N LEU A 11 8.28 -29.57 33.54
CA LEU A 11 8.04 -29.60 32.10
C LEU A 11 6.67 -28.98 31.79
N ASP A 12 6.63 -27.83 31.12
CA ASP A 12 5.38 -27.15 30.76
C ASP A 12 4.67 -27.91 29.63
N LEU A 13 3.74 -28.79 30.01
CA LEU A 13 2.91 -29.59 29.11
C LEU A 13 2.02 -28.74 28.18
N PHE A 14 1.85 -27.44 28.50
CA PHE A 14 0.98 -26.50 27.79
C PHE A 14 1.76 -25.39 27.09
N ALA A 15 3.09 -25.51 26.95
CA ALA A 15 3.93 -24.50 26.28
C ALA A 15 3.50 -24.21 24.83
N ASN A 16 2.90 -25.19 24.15
CA ASN A 16 2.42 -25.07 22.78
C ASN A 16 0.98 -24.52 22.69
N GLU A 17 0.26 -24.42 23.81
CA GLU A 17 -1.10 -23.90 23.84
C GLU A 17 -1.11 -22.37 23.83
N ARG A 18 -2.05 -21.79 23.08
CA ARG A 18 -2.19 -20.34 23.00
C ARG A 18 -2.87 -19.82 24.27
N ARG A 19 -2.12 -19.12 25.11
CA ARG A 19 -2.66 -18.44 26.29
C ARG A 19 -3.67 -17.35 25.89
N PRO A 20 -4.80 -17.24 26.62
CA PRO A 20 -5.79 -16.19 26.39
C PRO A 20 -5.13 -14.81 26.53
N GLY A 21 -5.31 -13.95 25.51
CA GLY A 21 -4.70 -12.61 25.45
C GLY A 21 -3.56 -12.46 24.46
N ARG A 22 -3.02 -13.55 23.89
CA ARG A 22 -2.10 -13.44 22.73
C ARG A 22 -2.92 -13.11 21.48
N PRO A 23 -2.76 -11.92 20.87
CA PRO A 23 -3.46 -11.60 19.63
C PRO A 23 -3.15 -12.70 18.61
N LYS A 24 -4.19 -13.21 17.95
CA LYS A 24 -4.03 -14.19 16.88
C LYS A 24 -3.17 -13.48 15.82
N THR A 25 -1.90 -13.87 15.68
CA THR A 25 -1.15 -13.55 14.46
C THR A 25 -2.04 -13.92 13.29
N ASN A 26 -2.06 -13.07 12.25
CA ASN A 26 -3.02 -13.17 11.15
C ASN A 26 -3.26 -14.65 10.80
N PRO A 27 -4.50 -15.16 10.89
CA PRO A 27 -4.77 -16.59 10.73
C PRO A 27 -4.38 -17.12 9.35
N LEU A 28 -4.15 -16.22 8.39
CA LEU A 28 -3.68 -16.52 7.05
C LEU A 28 -2.15 -16.56 6.98
N SER A 29 -1.64 -17.45 6.15
CA SER A 29 -0.23 -17.41 5.76
C SER A 29 0.10 -16.09 5.05
N ARG A 30 1.40 -15.72 5.02
CA ARG A 30 1.86 -14.49 4.36
C ARG A 30 1.42 -14.40 2.90
N ASP A 31 1.45 -15.52 2.18
CA ASP A 31 1.08 -15.57 0.76
C ASP A 31 -0.42 -15.34 0.55
N GLU A 32 -1.26 -15.94 1.40
CA GLU A 32 -2.70 -15.70 1.40
C GLU A 32 -3.03 -14.26 1.77
N GLN A 33 -2.32 -13.71 2.76
CA GLN A 33 -2.46 -12.31 3.14
C GLN A 33 -2.13 -11.37 1.98
N LEU A 34 -1.06 -11.63 1.23
CA LEU A 34 -0.70 -10.83 0.05
C LEU A 34 -1.79 -10.89 -1.03
N ARG A 35 -2.38 -12.06 -1.28
CA ARG A 35 -3.49 -12.22 -2.24
C ARG A 35 -4.73 -11.44 -1.82
N VAL A 36 -5.11 -11.53 -0.53
CA VAL A 36 -6.26 -10.79 0.02
C VAL A 36 -6.02 -9.28 -0.06
N ASN A 37 -4.84 -8.81 0.33
CA ASN A 37 -4.48 -7.39 0.26
C ASN A 37 -4.52 -6.87 -1.18
N LYS A 38 -4.02 -7.64 -2.14
CA LYS A 38 -4.07 -7.28 -3.55
C LYS A 38 -5.50 -7.19 -4.07
N ARG A 39 -6.36 -8.15 -3.71
CA ARG A 39 -7.78 -8.12 -4.06
C ARG A 39 -8.49 -6.89 -3.48
N ASN A 40 -8.21 -6.56 -2.22
CA ASN A 40 -8.77 -5.37 -1.57
C ASN A 40 -8.25 -4.07 -2.18
N GLN A 41 -6.99 -4.01 -2.61
CA GLN A 41 -6.47 -2.89 -3.40
C GLN A 41 -7.27 -2.72 -4.69
N LEU A 42 -7.39 -3.77 -5.50
CA LEU A 42 -8.12 -3.71 -6.77
C LEU A 42 -9.59 -3.34 -6.58
N ARG A 43 -10.24 -3.84 -5.52
CA ARG A 43 -11.62 -3.48 -5.18
C ARG A 43 -11.76 -2.00 -4.83
N ARG A 44 -10.83 -1.44 -4.04
CA ARG A 44 -10.81 -0.01 -3.71
C ARG A 44 -10.56 0.85 -4.93
N ASP A 45 -9.60 0.47 -5.77
CA ASP A 45 -9.29 1.18 -7.02
C ASP A 45 -10.53 1.20 -7.92
N LYS A 46 -11.21 0.06 -8.08
CA LYS A 46 -12.46 -0.05 -8.88
C LYS A 46 -13.59 0.82 -8.33
N VAL A 47 -13.84 0.79 -7.02
CA VAL A 47 -14.90 1.59 -6.38
C VAL A 47 -14.66 3.09 -6.55
N ARG A 48 -13.39 3.52 -6.52
CA ARG A 48 -13.00 4.91 -6.71
C ARG A 48 -12.85 5.29 -8.20
N GLY A 49 -13.11 4.38 -9.13
CA GLY A 49 -12.98 4.63 -10.57
C GLY A 49 -11.55 4.78 -11.08
N LEU A 50 -10.52 4.41 -10.30
CA LEU A 50 -9.13 4.52 -10.73
C LEU A 50 -8.83 3.45 -11.79
N ARG A 51 -8.19 3.89 -12.87
CA ARG A 51 -7.65 3.02 -13.92
C ARG A 51 -6.15 3.19 -13.99
N ARG A 52 -5.43 2.07 -14.15
CA ARG A 52 -3.98 2.09 -14.34
C ARG A 52 -3.68 2.27 -15.82
N VAL A 53 -2.81 3.24 -16.12
CA VAL A 53 -2.28 3.48 -17.46
C VAL A 53 -0.79 3.18 -17.41
N GLU A 54 -0.33 2.26 -18.25
CA GLU A 54 1.09 1.98 -18.43
C GLU A 54 1.60 2.81 -19.60
N LEU A 55 2.67 3.58 -19.37
CA LEU A 55 3.22 4.52 -20.33
C LEU A 55 4.72 4.24 -20.52
N LYS A 56 5.17 4.17 -21.77
CA LYS A 56 6.59 4.13 -22.12
C LYS A 56 7.02 5.54 -22.55
N ILE A 57 8.02 6.09 -21.87
CA ILE A 57 8.61 7.40 -22.14
C ILE A 57 10.13 7.33 -21.93
N ASN A 58 10.83 8.35 -22.43
CA ASN A 58 12.28 8.47 -22.29
C ASN A 58 12.68 8.59 -20.80
N ALA A 59 13.83 8.01 -20.44
CA ALA A 59 14.34 8.02 -19.07
C ALA A 59 14.54 9.45 -18.54
N ASP A 60 15.14 10.33 -19.34
CA ASP A 60 15.38 11.73 -18.96
C ASP A 60 14.08 12.48 -18.62
N ALA A 61 12.98 12.17 -19.32
CA ALA A 61 11.68 12.75 -19.04
C ALA A 61 11.12 12.26 -17.70
N VAL A 62 11.34 10.99 -17.36
CA VAL A 62 10.95 10.43 -16.04
C VAL A 62 11.72 11.11 -14.92
N ASP A 63 13.01 11.34 -15.12
CA ASP A 63 13.87 11.97 -14.11
C ASP A 63 13.51 13.43 -13.89
N ALA A 64 13.23 14.18 -14.97
CA ALA A 64 12.72 15.54 -14.87
C ALA A 64 11.39 15.60 -14.10
N LEU A 65 10.46 14.67 -14.36
CA LEU A 65 9.20 14.57 -13.63
C LEU A 65 9.39 14.25 -12.14
N ASN A 66 10.32 13.34 -11.82
CA ASN A 66 10.66 13.02 -10.43
C ASN A 66 11.19 14.26 -9.69
N PHE A 67 12.11 15.00 -10.32
CA PHE A 67 12.69 16.20 -9.74
C PHE A 67 11.62 17.28 -9.49
N LEU A 68 10.76 17.55 -10.47
CA LEU A 68 9.65 18.50 -10.32
C LEU A 68 8.66 18.07 -9.21
N ALA A 69 8.36 16.77 -9.11
CA ALA A 69 7.49 16.24 -8.08
C ALA A 69 8.10 16.43 -6.68
N GLN A 70 9.40 16.19 -6.53
CA GLN A 70 10.15 16.43 -5.29
C GLN A 70 10.16 17.90 -4.90
N GLN A 71 10.44 18.81 -5.85
CA GLN A 71 10.43 20.25 -5.59
C GLN A 71 9.06 20.75 -5.10
N ARG A 72 7.98 20.16 -5.62
CA ARG A 72 6.60 20.49 -5.24
C ARG A 72 6.09 19.71 -4.03
N ASN A 73 6.88 18.80 -3.46
CA ASN A 73 6.48 17.89 -2.37
C ASN A 73 5.21 17.08 -2.66
N ILE A 74 4.99 16.69 -3.92
CA ILE A 74 3.83 15.88 -4.34
C ILE A 74 4.28 14.55 -4.93
N SER A 75 3.35 13.60 -5.03
CA SER A 75 3.65 12.33 -5.70
C SER A 75 3.78 12.54 -7.21
N ARG A 76 4.65 11.77 -7.86
CA ARG A 76 4.77 11.81 -9.34
C ARG A 76 3.43 11.54 -10.04
N SER A 77 2.61 10.62 -9.51
CA SER A 77 1.30 10.30 -10.06
C SER A 77 0.35 11.49 -10.04
N GLU A 78 0.35 12.24 -8.92
CA GLU A 78 -0.46 13.44 -8.76
C GLU A 78 0.01 14.58 -9.67
N LEU A 79 1.33 14.76 -9.81
CA LEU A 79 1.88 15.73 -10.76
C LEU A 79 1.41 15.44 -12.20
N ILE A 80 1.46 14.17 -12.62
CA ILE A 80 1.02 13.75 -13.96
C ILE A 80 -0.48 14.00 -14.14
N GLU A 81 -1.29 13.69 -13.15
CA GLU A 81 -2.74 13.94 -13.18
C GLU A 81 -3.05 15.43 -13.36
N GLN A 82 -2.38 16.31 -12.60
CA GLN A 82 -2.54 17.76 -12.73
C GLN A 82 -2.16 18.27 -14.13
N ILE A 83 -1.03 17.80 -14.68
CA ILE A 83 -0.59 18.18 -16.03
C ILE A 83 -1.63 17.75 -17.08
N LEU A 84 -2.13 16.52 -17.00
CA LEU A 84 -3.13 16.01 -17.93
C LEU A 84 -4.45 16.79 -17.84
N LEU A 85 -4.92 17.11 -16.64
CA LEU A 85 -6.14 17.90 -16.44
C LEU A 85 -6.00 19.33 -16.99
N ALA A 86 -4.85 19.98 -16.76
CA ALA A 86 -4.59 21.31 -17.31
C ALA A 86 -4.61 21.30 -18.84
N GLN A 87 -3.94 20.33 -19.48
CA GLN A 87 -3.91 20.20 -20.94
C GLN A 87 -5.28 19.84 -21.55
N LEU A 88 -6.08 19.03 -20.86
CA LEU A 88 -7.46 18.75 -21.27
C LEU A 88 -8.36 20.00 -21.16
N ALA A 89 -8.14 20.85 -20.15
CA ALA A 89 -8.90 22.09 -20.02
C ALA A 89 -8.56 23.08 -21.16
N GLU A 90 -7.28 23.26 -21.47
CA GLU A 90 -6.81 24.14 -22.55
C GLU A 90 -7.32 23.71 -23.94
N SER A 91 -7.32 22.41 -24.22
CA SER A 91 -7.79 21.89 -25.51
C SER A 91 -9.30 22.06 -25.71
N ASN A 92 -10.10 21.88 -24.66
CA ASN A 92 -11.55 22.05 -24.71
C ASN A 92 -11.99 23.52 -24.89
N THR A 93 -11.20 24.50 -24.44
CA THR A 93 -11.55 25.93 -24.61
C THR A 93 -11.29 26.46 -26.02
N THR A 94 -10.57 25.71 -26.85
CA THR A 94 -10.14 26.16 -28.19
C THR A 94 -11.07 25.62 -29.31
N THR A 95 -12.15 24.92 -28.96
CA THR A 95 -13.21 24.46 -29.88
C THR A 95 -14.49 25.23 -29.64
#